data_AF-A0A1B6MTV8-F1
#
_entry.id   AF-A0A1B6MTV8-F1
#
_cell.length_a   1.000
_cell.length_b   1.000
_cell.length_c   1.000
_cell.angle_alpha   90.00
_cell.angle_beta   90.00
_cell.angle_gamma   90.00
#
_symmetry.space_group_name_H-M   'P 1'
#
loop_
_entity.id
_entity.type
_entity.pdbx_description
1 polymer ?
#
loop_
_entity_poly.entity_id
_entity_poly.type
_entity_poly.pdbx_seq_one_letter_code
_entity_poly.pdbx_strand_id
1 'polypeptide(L)'
;LKDRELSKLNEEDPCYEFRRARVNRLRTHLYFLDYDFEPSTDGSDVTLVAQLSMDRLQMVEMLCKHWDGPISLTLYMSDAEAQQFLSYALSSEVLKDRKNIGYHIVYKEGDFYPVNLLRNVALQQVNTPYVFLTDID
;
A
#
# COMPACT_ATOMS: atom_id res chain seq x y z
N LEU A 1 17.98 17.70 3.58
CA LEU A 1 18.72 16.41 3.41
C LEU A 1 18.57 15.87 1.99
N LYS A 2 17.34 15.74 1.46
CA LYS A 2 17.06 15.37 0.05
C LYS A 2 17.86 16.21 -0.95
N ASP A 3 17.77 17.55 -0.87
CA ASP A 3 18.42 18.45 -1.83
C ASP A 3 19.95 18.34 -1.84
N ARG A 4 20.56 18.00 -0.69
CA ARG A 4 22.00 17.76 -0.57
C ARG A 4 22.44 16.46 -1.23
N GLU A 5 21.58 15.45 -1.23
CA GLU A 5 21.86 14.17 -1.91
C GLU A 5 21.60 14.29 -3.41
N LEU A 6 20.59 15.06 -3.82
CA LEU A 6 20.31 15.38 -5.22
C LEU A 6 21.44 16.18 -5.86
N SER A 7 22.02 17.16 -5.16
CA SER A 7 23.12 17.97 -5.68
C SER A 7 24.44 17.20 -5.91
N LYS A 8 24.55 15.96 -5.42
CA LYS A 8 25.70 15.08 -5.66
C LYS A 8 25.52 14.18 -6.88
N LEU A 9 24.36 14.18 -7.52
CA LEU A 9 24.07 13.32 -8.66
C LEU A 9 24.62 13.94 -9.94
N ASN A 10 25.18 13.11 -10.81
CA ASN A 10 25.61 13.49 -12.14
C ASN A 10 24.44 13.29 -13.12
N GLU A 11 23.98 14.36 -13.77
CA GLU A 11 22.90 14.31 -14.76
C GLU A 11 23.27 13.55 -16.04
N GLU A 12 24.56 13.44 -16.36
CA GLU A 12 25.05 12.66 -17.50
C GLU A 12 25.15 11.16 -17.21
N ASP A 13 24.94 10.73 -15.96
CA ASP A 13 24.92 9.31 -15.60
C ASP A 13 23.71 8.62 -16.26
N PRO A 14 23.89 7.55 -17.05
CA PRO A 14 22.78 6.78 -17.59
C PRO A 14 21.80 6.25 -16.52
N CYS A 15 22.25 6.13 -15.27
CA CYS A 15 21.43 5.73 -14.12
C CYS A 15 20.91 6.91 -13.29
N TYR A 16 21.01 8.16 -13.77
CA TYR A 16 20.61 9.37 -13.05
C TYR A 16 19.19 9.26 -12.47
N GLU A 17 18.22 8.84 -13.28
CA GLU A 17 16.82 8.69 -12.89
C GLU A 17 16.63 7.71 -11.73
N PHE A 18 17.33 6.56 -11.76
CA PHE A 18 17.28 5.58 -10.67
C PHE A 18 17.94 6.11 -9.39
N ARG A 19 19.08 6.81 -9.52
CA ARG A 19 19.76 7.41 -8.37
C ARG A 19 18.93 8.52 -7.75
N ARG A 20 18.26 9.33 -8.57
CA ARG A 20 17.30 10.35 -8.13
C ARG A 20 16.14 9.71 -7.37
N ALA A 21 15.53 8.67 -7.96
CA ALA A 21 14.42 7.95 -7.34
C ALA A 21 14.79 7.32 -5.98
N ARG A 22 16.03 6.83 -5.81
CA ARG A 22 16.52 6.30 -4.53
C ARG A 22 16.52 7.33 -3.39
N VAL A 23 16.68 8.61 -3.71
CA VAL A 23 16.69 9.69 -2.70
C VAL A 23 15.26 10.10 -2.31
N ASN A 24 14.26 9.75 -3.12
CA ASN A 24 12.88 10.09 -2.83
C ASN A 24 12.39 9.35 -1.58
N ARG A 25 11.78 10.12 -0.68
CA ARG A 25 11.05 9.62 0.46
C ARG A 25 9.58 9.89 0.20
N LEU A 26 8.88 8.85 -0.24
CA LEU A 26 7.47 8.96 -0.54
C LEU A 26 6.68 9.21 0.74
N ARG A 27 5.73 10.13 0.66
CA ARG A 27 4.80 10.37 1.75
C ARG A 27 3.91 9.14 1.91
N THR A 28 3.73 8.70 3.15
CA THR A 28 2.91 7.53 3.47
C THR A 28 1.85 7.92 4.50
N HIS A 29 0.61 7.51 4.26
CA HIS A 29 -0.51 7.62 5.19
C HIS A 29 -0.93 6.21 5.58
N LEU A 30 -0.60 5.79 6.79
CA LEU A 30 -0.97 4.48 7.32
C LEU A 30 -2.40 4.52 7.85
N TYR A 31 -3.18 3.48 7.60
CA TYR A 31 -4.56 3.36 8.10
C TYR A 31 -5.42 4.54 7.65
N PHE A 32 -5.48 4.73 6.33
CA PHE A 32 -6.26 5.78 5.68
C PHE A 32 -7.77 5.66 5.94
N LEU A 33 -8.24 4.43 6.19
CA LEU A 33 -9.58 4.12 6.68
C LEU A 33 -9.48 3.47 8.06
N ASP A 34 -10.62 3.44 8.77
CA ASP A 34 -10.74 2.81 10.09
C ASP A 34 -10.26 1.36 10.05
N TYR A 35 -9.38 1.02 11.00
CA TYR A 35 -8.79 -0.31 11.12
C TYR A 35 -8.92 -0.78 12.56
N ASP A 36 -9.58 -1.92 12.71
CA ASP A 36 -9.81 -2.57 13.98
C ASP A 36 -9.82 -4.07 13.74
N PHE A 37 -8.73 -4.72 14.13
CA PHE A 37 -8.53 -6.16 13.99
C PHE A 37 -8.27 -6.77 15.35
N GLU A 38 -9.12 -7.73 15.71
CA GLU A 38 -8.94 -8.58 16.88
C GLU A 38 -8.36 -9.94 16.46
N PRO A 39 -7.19 -10.33 16.98
CA PRO A 39 -6.63 -11.66 16.72
C PRO A 39 -7.52 -12.79 17.21
N SER A 40 -7.56 -13.88 16.45
CA SER A 40 -8.15 -15.15 16.83
C SER A 40 -7.50 -15.73 18.10
N THR A 41 -8.27 -16.50 18.85
CA THR A 41 -7.83 -17.11 20.11
C THR A 41 -6.82 -18.25 19.91
N ASP A 42 -6.78 -18.86 18.72
CA ASP A 42 -5.83 -19.93 18.38
C ASP A 42 -4.49 -19.38 17.86
N GLY A 43 -4.38 -18.07 17.64
CA GLY A 43 -3.17 -17.39 17.18
C GLY A 43 -2.71 -17.82 15.80
N SER A 44 -3.61 -18.36 14.97
CA SER A 44 -3.27 -18.92 13.65
C SER A 44 -3.68 -18.02 12.49
N ASP A 45 -4.02 -16.75 12.76
CA ASP A 45 -4.37 -15.79 11.73
C ASP A 45 -3.25 -15.59 10.71
N VAL A 46 -3.65 -15.39 9.47
CA VAL A 46 -2.77 -15.06 8.35
C VAL A 46 -3.19 -13.71 7.79
N THR A 47 -2.28 -12.74 7.73
CA THR A 47 -2.55 -11.48 7.02
C THR A 47 -2.20 -11.62 5.55
N LEU A 48 -3.17 -11.34 4.68
CA LEU A 48 -2.90 -11.17 3.25
C LEU A 48 -2.24 -9.81 3.04
N VAL A 49 -1.10 -9.81 2.36
CA VAL A 49 -0.33 -8.61 2.05
C VAL A 49 -0.30 -8.43 0.55
N ALA A 50 -0.78 -7.28 0.08
CA ALA A 50 -0.72 -6.92 -1.33
C ALA A 50 -0.49 -5.42 -1.51
N GLN A 51 -0.10 -5.05 -2.73
CA GLN A 51 0.12 -3.68 -3.15
C GLN A 51 -0.52 -3.47 -4.51
N LEU A 52 -1.05 -2.28 -4.75
CA LEU A 52 -1.74 -1.96 -6.00
C LEU A 52 -1.81 -0.47 -6.30
N SER A 53 -2.08 -0.15 -7.55
CA SER A 53 -2.46 1.18 -8.04
C SER A 53 -3.98 1.33 -8.20
N MET A 54 -4.44 2.55 -8.45
CA MET A 54 -5.85 2.90 -8.61
C MET A 54 -6.59 2.05 -9.66
N ASP A 55 -5.94 1.73 -10.79
CA ASP A 55 -6.53 0.96 -11.89
C ASP A 55 -6.79 -0.52 -11.55
N ARG A 56 -6.25 -1.01 -10.42
CA ARG A 56 -6.43 -2.38 -9.93
C ARG A 56 -7.44 -2.50 -8.79
N LEU A 57 -8.13 -1.43 -8.41
CA LEU A 57 -9.05 -1.43 -7.26
C LEU A 57 -10.16 -2.50 -7.35
N GLN A 58 -10.64 -2.82 -8.56
CA GLN A 58 -11.63 -3.88 -8.78
C GLN A 58 -11.21 -5.25 -8.21
N MET A 59 -9.90 -5.52 -8.13
CA MET A 59 -9.38 -6.77 -7.57
C MET A 59 -9.53 -6.83 -6.05
N VAL A 60 -9.56 -5.68 -5.37
CA VAL A 60 -9.69 -5.60 -3.90
C VAL A 60 -11.02 -6.20 -3.46
N GLU A 61 -12.12 -5.85 -4.12
CA GLU A 61 -13.43 -6.42 -3.80
C GLU A 61 -13.48 -7.93 -4.04
N MET A 62 -12.93 -8.41 -5.15
CA MET A 62 -12.89 -9.86 -5.41
C MET A 62 -12.07 -10.59 -4.34
N LEU A 63 -10.93 -10.03 -3.95
CA LEU A 63 -10.08 -10.59 -2.91
C LEU A 63 -10.80 -10.61 -1.56
N CYS A 64 -11.47 -9.51 -1.20
CA CYS A 64 -12.21 -9.41 0.06
C CYS A 64 -13.42 -10.36 0.13
N LYS A 65 -13.96 -10.80 -1.01
CA LYS A 65 -15.03 -11.82 -1.05
C LYS A 65 -14.54 -13.25 -0.80
N HIS A 66 -13.24 -13.51 -0.95
CA HIS A 66 -12.65 -14.84 -0.82
C HIS A 66 -11.63 -14.94 0.32
N TRP A 67 -11.34 -13.84 1.01
CA TRP A 67 -10.39 -13.78 2.11
C TRP A 67 -11.02 -13.09 3.32
N ASP A 68 -11.56 -13.87 4.25
CA ASP A 68 -12.19 -13.35 5.47
C ASP A 68 -11.16 -12.84 6.49
N GLY A 69 -9.91 -13.33 6.41
CA GLY A 69 -8.82 -12.94 7.30
C GLY A 69 -8.38 -11.49 7.15
N PRO A 70 -7.46 -11.02 8.02
CA PRO A 70 -6.94 -9.67 7.96
C PRO A 70 -6.17 -9.42 6.66
N ILE A 71 -6.20 -8.18 6.20
CA ILE A 71 -5.51 -7.74 4.98
C ILE A 71 -4.70 -6.47 5.30
N SER A 72 -3.47 -6.37 4.79
CA SER A 72 -2.72 -5.12 4.71
C SER A 72 -2.46 -4.78 3.25
N LEU A 73 -3.06 -3.66 2.79
CA LEU A 73 -2.96 -3.17 1.42
C LEU A 73 -2.17 -1.88 1.38
N THR A 74 -1.17 -1.83 0.49
CA THR A 74 -0.55 -0.55 0.12
C THR A 74 -1.05 -0.06 -1.24
N LEU A 75 -1.59 1.15 -1.25
CA LEU A 75 -2.18 1.83 -2.41
C LEU A 75 -1.21 2.91 -2.92
N TYR A 76 -0.70 2.76 -4.13
CA TYR A 76 0.15 3.77 -4.78
C TYR A 76 -0.71 4.75 -5.59
N MET A 77 -0.96 5.94 -5.03
CA MET A 77 -1.99 6.87 -5.52
C MET A 77 -1.55 8.34 -5.42
N SER A 78 -2.09 9.20 -6.27
CA SER A 78 -2.06 10.66 -6.11
C SER A 78 -3.05 11.11 -5.04
N ASP A 79 -2.96 12.37 -4.61
CA ASP A 79 -3.93 12.97 -3.68
C ASP A 79 -5.37 12.89 -4.21
N ALA A 80 -5.58 13.10 -5.51
CA ALA A 80 -6.89 13.01 -6.12
C ALA A 80 -7.43 11.56 -6.12
N GLU A 81 -6.57 10.59 -6.46
CA GLU A 81 -6.93 9.17 -6.42
C GLU A 81 -7.23 8.69 -5.00
N ALA A 82 -6.52 9.19 -3.99
CA ALA A 82 -6.81 8.89 -2.58
C ALA A 82 -8.23 9.33 -2.17
N GLN A 83 -8.68 10.51 -2.64
CA GLN A 83 -10.04 10.97 -2.40
C GLN A 83 -11.08 10.12 -3.16
N GLN A 84 -10.79 9.74 -4.40
CA GLN A 84 -11.65 8.84 -5.17
C GLN A 84 -11.77 7.47 -4.51
N PHE A 85 -10.65 6.94 -3.99
CA PHE A 85 -10.61 5.69 -3.24
C PHE A 85 -11.48 5.76 -1.98
N LEU A 86 -11.44 6.87 -1.23
CA LEU A 86 -12.31 7.06 -0.06
C LEU A 86 -13.79 6.92 -0.44
N SER A 87 -14.23 7.62 -1.49
CA SER A 87 -15.62 7.52 -1.97
C SER A 87 -15.96 6.09 -2.43
N TYR A 88 -15.05 5.44 -3.14
CA TYR A 88 -15.20 4.05 -3.59
C TYR A 88 -15.39 3.09 -2.41
N ALA A 89 -14.47 3.11 -1.43
CA ALA A 89 -14.50 2.23 -0.28
C ALA A 89 -15.77 2.40 0.58
N LEU A 90 -16.21 3.65 0.78
CA LEU A 90 -17.43 3.95 1.52
C LEU A 90 -18.71 3.53 0.78
N SER A 91 -18.69 3.51 -0.56
CA SER A 91 -19.81 3.04 -1.38
C SER A 91 -19.87 1.52 -1.56
N SER A 92 -18.76 0.82 -1.34
CA SER A 92 -18.67 -0.62 -1.56
C SER A 92 -19.37 -1.39 -0.44
N GLU A 93 -20.30 -2.27 -0.81
CA GLU A 93 -21.00 -3.14 0.16
C GLU A 93 -20.06 -4.11 0.89
N VAL A 94 -18.91 -4.41 0.31
CA VAL A 94 -17.91 -5.32 0.91
C VAL A 94 -16.93 -4.55 1.78
N LEU A 95 -16.37 -3.44 1.27
CA LEU A 95 -15.25 -2.77 1.94
C LEU A 95 -15.70 -1.90 3.12
N LYS A 96 -16.89 -1.28 3.04
CA LYS A 96 -17.36 -0.34 4.07
C LYS A 96 -17.52 -0.97 5.46
N ASP A 97 -17.86 -2.26 5.52
CA ASP A 97 -18.18 -2.98 6.75
C ASP A 97 -16.97 -3.76 7.30
N ARG A 98 -15.86 -3.80 6.55
CA ARG A 98 -14.65 -4.56 6.93
C ARG A 98 -13.60 -3.68 7.58
N LYS A 99 -13.45 -3.84 8.89
CA LYS A 99 -12.42 -3.16 9.70
C LYS A 99 -11.10 -3.90 9.81
N ASN A 100 -11.04 -5.16 9.36
CA ASN A 100 -9.82 -5.96 9.39
C ASN A 100 -8.91 -5.72 8.16
N ILE A 101 -9.10 -4.62 7.43
CA ILE A 101 -8.30 -4.25 6.26
C ILE A 101 -7.53 -2.97 6.56
N GLY A 102 -6.21 -3.06 6.64
CA GLY A 102 -5.32 -1.92 6.75
C GLY A 102 -5.07 -1.31 5.38
N TYR A 103 -5.60 -0.12 5.11
CA TYR A 103 -5.34 0.62 3.88
C TYR A 103 -4.22 1.64 4.10
N HIS A 104 -3.10 1.49 3.42
CA HIS A 104 -1.94 2.37 3.53
C HIS A 104 -1.69 3.09 2.21
N ILE A 105 -1.79 4.41 2.17
CA ILE A 105 -1.55 5.18 0.95
C ILE A 105 -0.08 5.59 0.88
N VAL A 106 0.59 5.24 -0.21
CA VAL A 106 1.89 5.81 -0.57
C VAL A 106 1.66 6.77 -1.74
N TYR A 107 1.99 8.03 -1.55
CA TYR A 107 1.69 9.06 -2.55
C TYR A 107 2.65 9.00 -3.72
N LYS A 108 2.11 9.07 -4.94
CA LYS A 108 2.86 9.07 -6.20
C LYS A 108 3.86 10.23 -6.24
N GLU A 109 5.12 9.92 -6.55
CA GLU A 109 6.17 10.91 -6.82
C GLU A 109 7.20 10.34 -7.80
N GLY A 110 7.37 11.01 -8.94
CA GLY A 110 8.24 10.57 -10.02
C GLY A 110 7.64 9.45 -10.88
N ASP A 111 8.46 8.90 -11.78
CA ASP A 111 7.99 8.05 -12.88
C ASP A 111 8.09 6.54 -12.59
N PHE A 112 8.69 6.17 -11.45
CA PHE A 112 8.91 4.77 -11.11
C PHE A 112 7.84 4.23 -10.18
N TYR A 113 7.51 2.95 -10.36
CA TYR A 113 6.67 2.19 -9.45
C TYR A 113 7.52 1.52 -8.36
N PRO A 114 7.46 1.98 -7.10
CA PRO A 114 8.41 1.61 -6.05
C PRO A 114 8.01 0.29 -5.35
N VAL A 115 7.84 -0.80 -6.09
CA VAL A 115 7.20 -2.05 -5.63
C VAL A 115 7.71 -2.57 -4.28
N ASN A 116 9.03 -2.55 -4.05
CA ASN A 116 9.62 -3.04 -2.80
C ASN A 116 9.28 -2.15 -1.61
N LEU A 117 9.22 -0.83 -1.82
CA LEU A 117 8.78 0.09 -0.77
C LEU A 117 7.31 -0.17 -0.41
N LEU A 118 6.45 -0.35 -1.41
CA LEU A 118 5.02 -0.61 -1.19
C LEU A 118 4.81 -1.91 -0.41
N ARG A 119 5.50 -2.99 -0.80
CA ARG A 119 5.47 -4.27 -0.07
C ARG A 119 5.93 -4.10 1.38
N ASN A 120 7.03 -3.38 1.60
CA ASN A 120 7.56 -3.14 2.94
C ASN A 120 6.60 -2.33 3.82
N VAL A 121 5.91 -1.33 3.26
CA VAL A 121 4.89 -0.56 3.98
C VAL A 121 3.79 -1.48 4.49
N ALA A 122 3.22 -2.34 3.63
CA ALA A 122 2.20 -3.29 4.06
C ALA A 122 2.74 -4.31 5.08
N LEU A 123 3.90 -4.92 4.81
CA LEU A 123 4.51 -5.91 5.71
C LEU A 123 4.77 -5.36 7.12
N GLN A 124 5.18 -4.10 7.25
CA GLN A 124 5.43 -3.47 8.54
C GLN A 124 4.16 -3.27 9.38
N GLN A 125 2.98 -3.35 8.77
CA GLN A 125 1.69 -3.19 9.44
C GLN A 125 0.96 -4.52 9.68
N VAL A 126 1.64 -5.66 9.44
CA VAL A 126 1.09 -6.98 9.74
C VAL A 126 1.14 -7.23 11.24
N ASN A 127 -0.01 -7.55 11.82
CA ASN A 127 -0.18 -7.83 13.25
C ASN A 127 -0.38 -9.33 13.56
N THR A 128 -0.25 -10.19 12.55
CA THR A 128 -0.44 -11.64 12.69
C THR A 128 0.89 -12.41 12.63
N PRO A 129 0.96 -13.64 13.14
CA PRO A 129 2.19 -14.44 13.10
C PRO A 129 2.58 -14.90 11.69
N TYR A 130 1.62 -14.97 10.77
CA TYR A 130 1.81 -15.51 9.42
C TYR A 130 1.38 -14.52 8.34
N VAL A 131 2.11 -14.53 7.24
CA VAL A 131 1.86 -13.61 6.12
C VAL A 131 1.63 -14.40 4.85
N PHE A 132 0.59 -14.03 4.11
CA PHE A 132 0.41 -14.44 2.72
C PHE A 132 0.63 -13.25 1.81
N LEU A 133 1.87 -13.09 1.31
CA LEU A 133 2.23 -11.99 0.42
C LEU A 133 1.97 -12.40 -1.04
N THR A 134 1.18 -11.59 -1.74
CA THR A 134 0.83 -11.82 -3.14
C THR A 134 0.81 -10.51 -3.93
N ASP A 135 0.99 -10.63 -5.24
CA ASP A 135 0.57 -9.56 -6.16
C ASP A 135 -0.96 -9.59 -6.30
N ILE A 136 -1.54 -8.46 -6.71
CA ILE A 136 -2.99 -8.26 -6.72
C ILE A 136 -3.67 -8.87 -7.96
N ASP A 137 -2.90 -9.15 -9.01
CA ASP A 137 -3.31 -9.71 -10.30
C ASP A 137 -2.59 -11.02 -10.65
#